data_AF-A0A9W9F1C9-F1
#
_entry.id   AF-A0A9W9F1C9-F1
#
_cell.length_a   1.000
_cell.length_b   1.000
_cell.length_c   1.000
_cell.angle_alpha   90.00
_cell.angle_beta   90.00
_cell.angle_gamma   90.00
#
_symmetry.space_group_name_H-M   'P 1'
#
loop_
_entity.id
_entity.type
_entity.pdbx_description
1 polymer ?
#
loop_
_entity_poly.entity_id
_entity_poly.type
_entity_poly.pdbx_seq_one_letter_code
_entity_poly.pdbx_strand_id
1 'polypeptide(L)'
;MKFLCLPGGYCSAKCNEAFAGFDLTGAPAVGPGPFCDSLTSNGEARFFFTQGTTPVYPPPEYEGFFGPPPNFTFAEPDGPSKFNMRDFPKRDTPEATMKDALELAGQPTFSNIRLVVDRLIGILDSDEDIAGVIGYSEGAEMAASLILEEQRRHKESGREPRLKCAVLMCGWPPMDPVTGQVVLADEHFGEEIINIPTCHVIGAADPFLDASMALYNLCDPDSAELFDHGGGHVIPRTKKTVDDLTGVVRDMILSVG
;
A
#
# COMPACT_ATOMS: atom_id res chain seq x y z
N MET A 1 -17.99 -6.91 -2.07
CA MET A 1 -16.83 -6.38 -2.82
C MET A 1 -15.65 -7.35 -2.74
N LYS A 2 -14.89 -7.54 -3.83
CA LYS A 2 -13.62 -8.27 -3.78
C LYS A 2 -12.47 -7.27 -3.82
N PHE A 3 -11.46 -7.50 -2.98
CA PHE A 3 -10.28 -6.65 -2.85
C PHE A 3 -9.06 -7.31 -3.46
N LEU A 4 -8.30 -6.56 -4.26
CA LEU A 4 -6.92 -6.89 -4.63
C LEU A 4 -6.00 -6.59 -3.44
N CYS A 5 -5.23 -7.57 -3.00
CA CYS A 5 -4.41 -7.48 -1.81
C CYS A 5 -2.92 -7.47 -2.20
N LEU A 6 -2.25 -6.36 -1.86
CA LEU A 6 -0.85 -6.09 -2.17
C LEU A 6 -0.03 -6.11 -0.86
N PRO A 7 0.86 -7.10 -0.67
CA PRO A 7 1.71 -7.16 0.52
C PRO A 7 2.81 -6.10 0.47
N GLY A 8 3.54 -5.95 1.58
CA GLY A 8 4.74 -5.12 1.62
C GLY A 8 5.90 -5.72 0.82
N GLY A 9 6.97 -4.93 0.71
CA GLY A 9 8.20 -5.37 0.07
C GLY A 9 8.89 -6.47 0.86
N TYR A 10 9.73 -7.22 0.15
CA TYR A 10 10.44 -8.38 0.68
C TYR A 10 9.53 -9.53 1.15
N CYS A 11 8.22 -9.45 0.98
CA CYS A 11 7.30 -10.49 1.44
C CYS A 11 7.45 -11.81 0.66
N SER A 12 7.28 -12.91 1.39
CA SER A 12 7.28 -14.26 0.81
C SER A 12 6.01 -14.59 0.05
N ALA A 13 6.16 -15.23 -1.11
CA ALA A 13 5.06 -15.81 -1.88
C ALA A 13 4.23 -16.83 -1.08
N LYS A 14 4.90 -17.59 -0.21
CA LYS A 14 4.27 -18.62 0.62
C LYS A 14 3.57 -18.02 1.83
N CYS A 15 3.91 -16.79 2.15
CA CYS A 15 3.20 -15.98 3.12
C CYS A 15 2.14 -15.12 2.46
N ASN A 16 1.80 -15.21 1.17
CA ASN A 16 0.78 -14.33 0.56
C ASN A 16 -0.66 -14.49 1.11
N GLU A 17 -0.86 -15.23 2.19
CA GLU A 17 -2.00 -15.03 3.10
C GLU A 17 -1.74 -13.86 4.11
N ALA A 18 -0.62 -13.13 3.98
CA ALA A 18 -0.04 -12.19 4.96
C ALA A 18 -0.66 -10.78 4.96
N PHE A 19 -1.98 -10.70 5.01
CA PHE A 19 -2.54 -9.90 6.11
C PHE A 19 -2.40 -10.64 7.46
N ALA A 20 -2.04 -11.94 7.44
CA ALA A 20 -1.32 -12.61 8.50
C ALA A 20 0.07 -11.96 8.74
N GLY A 21 0.12 -10.95 9.60
CA GLY A 21 1.38 -10.43 10.10
C GLY A 21 2.22 -11.54 10.78
N PHE A 22 3.53 -11.34 10.80
CA PHE A 22 4.36 -12.02 11.79
C PHE A 22 4.14 -11.36 13.16
N ASP A 23 4.07 -12.18 14.21
CA ASP A 23 4.28 -11.71 15.59
C ASP A 23 5.75 -11.28 15.74
N LEU A 24 6.05 -10.37 16.66
CA LEU A 24 7.41 -9.99 17.08
C LEU A 24 8.23 -11.20 17.60
N THR A 25 7.63 -12.39 17.64
CA THR A 25 8.22 -13.69 18.02
C THR A 25 8.63 -14.57 16.83
N GLY A 26 8.39 -14.16 15.58
CA GLY A 26 8.82 -14.90 14.38
C GLY A 26 7.99 -16.14 14.02
N ALA A 27 6.79 -16.31 14.59
CA ALA A 27 5.89 -17.41 14.23
C ALA A 27 5.05 -17.07 12.98
N PRO A 28 4.97 -17.96 11.97
CA PRO A 28 4.08 -17.77 10.83
C PRO A 28 2.62 -17.86 11.27
N ALA A 29 1.86 -16.78 11.11
CA ALA A 29 0.40 -16.83 11.21
C ALA A 29 -0.15 -17.50 9.94
N VAL A 30 -0.85 -18.62 10.10
CA VAL A 30 -1.55 -19.33 9.02
C VAL A 30 -2.99 -18.80 9.00
N GLY A 31 -3.45 -18.26 7.86
CA GLY A 31 -4.78 -17.64 7.69
C GLY A 31 -4.72 -16.13 7.39
N PRO A 32 -5.80 -15.51 6.87
CA PRO A 32 -5.77 -14.15 6.30
C PRO A 32 -5.62 -13.01 7.33
N GLY A 33 -5.35 -13.33 8.59
CA GLY A 33 -5.12 -12.38 9.68
C GLY A 33 -6.43 -11.80 10.25
N PRO A 34 -6.40 -11.28 11.51
CA PRO A 34 -7.60 -10.86 12.22
C PRO A 34 -8.45 -9.82 11.48
N PHE A 35 -7.82 -8.91 10.74
CA PHE A 35 -8.52 -7.89 9.96
C PHE A 35 -9.36 -8.51 8.82
N CYS A 36 -8.78 -9.41 8.02
CA CYS A 36 -9.52 -10.08 6.96
C CYS A 36 -10.60 -11.03 7.50
N ASP A 37 -10.31 -11.74 8.60
CA ASP A 37 -11.30 -12.60 9.28
C ASP A 37 -12.51 -11.76 9.75
N SER A 38 -12.24 -10.61 10.36
CA SER A 38 -13.27 -9.67 10.80
C SER A 38 -14.06 -9.11 9.61
N LEU A 39 -13.38 -8.65 8.56
CA LEU A 39 -14.02 -8.01 7.41
C LEU A 39 -14.87 -9.00 6.59
N THR A 40 -14.45 -10.26 6.47
CA THR A 40 -15.21 -11.32 5.78
C THR A 40 -16.39 -11.87 6.58
N SER A 41 -16.48 -11.59 7.88
CA SER A 41 -17.43 -12.25 8.78
C SER A 41 -18.92 -12.07 8.43
N ASN A 42 -19.25 -11.06 7.62
CA ASN A 42 -20.61 -10.77 7.14
C ASN A 42 -20.80 -11.07 5.64
N GLY A 43 -19.79 -11.63 4.96
CA GLY A 43 -19.83 -11.96 3.54
C GLY A 43 -19.70 -10.77 2.58
N GLU A 44 -19.47 -9.55 3.07
CA GLU A 44 -19.39 -8.35 2.24
C GLU A 44 -18.03 -8.18 1.57
N ALA A 45 -16.97 -8.80 2.10
CA ALA A 45 -15.63 -8.73 1.53
C ALA A 45 -15.12 -10.11 1.08
N ARG A 46 -14.35 -10.11 0.00
CA ARG A 46 -13.55 -11.23 -0.50
C ARG A 46 -12.16 -10.70 -0.86
N PHE A 47 -11.15 -11.57 -0.89
CA PHE A 47 -9.76 -11.15 -1.13
C PHE A 47 -9.14 -11.91 -2.30
N PHE A 48 -8.35 -11.21 -3.11
CA PHE A 48 -7.47 -11.75 -4.12
C PHE A 48 -6.04 -11.33 -3.78
N PHE A 49 -5.22 -12.29 -3.37
CA PHE A 49 -3.84 -12.03 -2.98
C PHE A 49 -2.90 -12.17 -4.17
N THR A 50 -1.97 -11.22 -4.28
CA THR A 50 -0.87 -11.27 -5.23
C THR A 50 0.41 -10.81 -4.52
N GLN A 51 1.46 -10.59 -5.29
CA GLN A 51 2.79 -10.20 -4.81
C GLN A 51 3.57 -9.50 -5.93
N GLY A 52 4.72 -8.95 -5.53
CA GLY A 52 5.76 -8.53 -6.45
C GLY A 52 6.39 -9.69 -7.21
N THR A 53 7.13 -9.34 -8.26
CA THR A 53 7.77 -10.30 -9.16
C THR A 53 9.29 -10.22 -9.16
N THR A 54 9.87 -9.18 -8.56
CA THR A 54 11.33 -9.02 -8.44
C THR A 54 11.81 -9.82 -7.22
N PRO A 55 12.64 -10.86 -7.40
CA PRO A 55 13.17 -11.62 -6.28
C PRO A 55 14.12 -10.78 -5.44
N VAL A 56 14.00 -10.89 -4.12
CA VAL A 56 14.88 -10.20 -3.18
C VAL A 56 15.35 -11.16 -2.09
N TYR A 57 16.48 -10.82 -1.48
CA TYR A 57 17.07 -11.57 -0.38
C TYR A 57 17.10 -10.66 0.85
N PRO A 58 16.16 -10.84 1.81
CA PRO A 58 16.18 -10.06 3.03
C PRO A 58 17.54 -10.15 3.72
N PRO A 59 18.07 -9.04 4.27
CA PRO A 59 19.30 -9.07 5.05
C PRO A 59 19.20 -10.06 6.22
N PRO A 60 20.29 -10.76 6.61
CA PRO A 60 20.25 -11.77 7.67
C PRO A 60 19.70 -11.26 9.01
N GLU A 61 19.90 -9.98 9.34
CA GLU A 61 19.36 -9.35 10.55
C GLU A 61 17.82 -9.25 10.59
N TYR A 62 17.16 -9.45 9.44
CA TYR A 62 15.70 -9.51 9.31
C TYR A 62 15.22 -10.93 8.96
N GLU A 63 16.03 -11.96 9.21
CA GLU A 63 15.65 -13.35 8.98
C GLU A 63 14.33 -13.70 9.71
N GLY A 64 13.39 -14.29 8.97
CA GLY A 64 12.05 -14.63 9.48
C GLY A 64 11.04 -13.48 9.52
N PHE A 65 11.48 -12.22 9.48
CA PHE A 65 10.58 -11.06 9.54
C PHE A 65 9.66 -10.97 8.32
N PHE A 66 10.20 -11.23 7.13
CA PHE A 66 9.45 -11.16 5.86
C PHE A 66 8.91 -12.51 5.38
N GLY A 67 8.98 -13.54 6.25
CA GLY A 67 8.65 -14.91 5.92
C GLY A 67 9.72 -15.66 5.13
N PRO A 68 9.51 -16.97 4.90
CA PRO A 68 10.52 -17.86 4.31
C PRO A 68 10.66 -17.63 2.81
N PRO A 69 11.83 -17.86 2.21
CA PRO A 69 12.02 -17.68 0.77
C PRO A 69 11.12 -18.60 -0.10
N PRO A 70 10.83 -18.20 -1.36
CA PRO A 70 11.30 -16.99 -2.02
C PRO A 70 10.55 -15.71 -1.60
N ASN A 71 11.28 -14.59 -1.50
CA ASN A 71 10.82 -13.26 -1.13
C ASN A 71 10.81 -12.34 -2.36
N PHE A 72 9.85 -11.42 -2.42
CA PHE A 72 9.65 -10.55 -3.57
C PHE A 72 9.37 -9.11 -3.17
N THR A 73 9.70 -8.18 -4.05
CA THR A 73 9.33 -6.77 -3.97
C THR A 73 8.62 -6.36 -5.25
N PHE A 74 7.83 -5.29 -5.19
CA PHE A 74 7.22 -4.70 -6.37
C PHE A 74 8.16 -3.72 -7.06
N ALA A 75 8.78 -2.80 -6.31
CA ALA A 75 9.59 -1.71 -6.82
C ALA A 75 11.09 -2.06 -6.76
N GLU A 76 11.78 -1.93 -7.89
CA GLU A 76 13.23 -2.13 -7.99
C GLU A 76 13.88 -0.82 -8.42
N PRO A 77 14.73 -0.20 -7.59
CA PRO A 77 15.39 1.05 -7.97
C PRO A 77 16.38 0.78 -9.10
N ASP A 78 16.40 1.67 -10.11
CA ASP A 78 17.26 1.55 -11.31
C ASP A 78 18.77 1.66 -10.98
N GLY A 79 19.10 2.13 -9.77
CA GLY A 79 20.46 2.31 -9.29
C GLY A 79 20.61 1.89 -7.83
N PRO A 80 21.84 1.97 -7.27
CA PRO A 80 22.07 1.64 -5.87
C PRO A 80 21.30 2.62 -4.98
N SER A 81 20.24 2.12 -4.33
CA SER A 81 19.56 2.87 -3.28
C SER A 81 20.49 2.97 -2.07
N LYS A 82 20.75 4.20 -1.64
CA LYS A 82 21.47 4.47 -0.38
C LYS A 82 20.54 4.58 0.81
N PHE A 83 19.25 4.34 0.59
CA PHE A 83 18.23 4.56 1.59
C PHE A 83 18.37 3.56 2.74
N ASN A 84 18.66 4.09 3.91
CA ASN A 84 18.59 3.36 5.16
C ASN A 84 17.35 3.84 5.92
N MET A 85 16.40 2.94 6.12
CA MET A 85 15.17 3.20 6.87
C MET A 85 15.40 3.83 8.25
N ARG A 86 16.54 3.56 8.91
CA ARG A 86 16.87 4.14 10.22
C ARG A 86 17.18 5.63 10.16
N ASP A 87 17.53 6.13 8.97
CA ASP A 87 17.90 7.51 8.71
C ASP A 87 16.71 8.30 8.13
N PHE A 88 15.48 7.79 8.26
CA PHE A 88 14.28 8.48 7.78
C PHE A 88 14.14 9.84 8.48
N PRO A 89 14.11 10.95 7.73
CA PRO A 89 14.17 12.28 8.30
C PRO A 89 12.84 12.68 8.95
N LYS A 90 12.87 13.81 9.66
CA LYS A 90 11.67 14.50 10.14
C LYS A 90 11.80 15.97 9.82
N ARG A 91 10.81 16.51 9.12
CA ARG A 91 10.71 17.91 8.71
C ARG A 91 9.37 18.49 9.18
N ASP A 92 9.13 19.76 8.83
CA ASP A 92 7.94 20.48 9.28
C ASP A 92 6.64 19.98 8.62
N THR A 93 6.75 19.33 7.46
CA THR A 93 5.62 18.80 6.68
C THR A 93 5.94 17.40 6.14
N PRO A 94 4.94 16.53 5.96
CA PRO A 94 5.09 15.23 5.31
C PRO A 94 5.85 15.28 3.98
N GLU A 95 5.53 16.23 3.10
CA GLU A 95 6.13 16.38 1.78
C GLU A 95 7.62 16.75 1.89
N ALA A 96 7.97 17.70 2.75
CA ALA A 96 9.37 18.04 3.02
C ALA A 96 10.16 16.86 3.60
N THR A 97 9.54 16.04 4.48
CA THR A 97 10.16 14.81 4.97
C THR A 97 10.44 13.85 3.82
N MET A 98 9.47 13.64 2.93
CA MET A 98 9.65 12.75 1.78
C MET A 98 10.70 13.25 0.80
N LYS A 99 10.76 14.55 0.50
CA LYS A 99 11.79 15.13 -0.37
C LYS A 99 13.20 14.91 0.16
N ASP A 100 13.40 15.12 1.45
CA ASP A 100 14.68 14.88 2.13
C ASP A 100 15.02 13.38 2.15
N ALA A 101 14.03 12.51 2.39
CA ALA A 101 14.21 11.05 2.34
C ALA A 101 14.65 10.58 0.94
N LEU A 102 14.01 11.11 -0.11
CA LEU A 102 14.36 10.84 -1.52
C LEU A 102 15.75 11.38 -1.86
N GLU A 103 16.12 12.56 -1.37
CA GLU A 103 17.47 13.12 -1.57
C GLU A 103 18.55 12.24 -0.92
N LEU A 104 18.33 11.81 0.33
CA LEU A 104 19.21 10.88 1.04
C LEU A 104 19.32 9.52 0.33
N ALA A 105 18.22 9.06 -0.28
CA ALA A 105 18.19 7.85 -1.09
C ALA A 105 18.95 7.98 -2.43
N GLY A 106 19.31 9.21 -2.84
CA GLY A 106 19.96 9.50 -4.11
C GLY A 106 18.99 9.72 -5.27
N GLN A 107 17.75 10.13 -4.98
CA GLN A 107 16.68 10.39 -5.93
C GLN A 107 16.43 9.19 -6.86
N PRO A 108 16.05 8.03 -6.30
CA PRO A 108 15.88 6.81 -7.08
C PRO A 108 14.73 6.96 -8.08
N THR A 109 14.91 6.33 -9.25
CA THR A 109 13.83 6.06 -10.20
C THR A 109 13.55 4.56 -10.23
N PHE A 110 12.33 4.20 -10.59
CA PHE A 110 11.85 2.82 -10.61
C PHE A 110 11.21 2.51 -11.96
N SER A 111 12.04 2.22 -12.97
CA SER A 111 11.54 1.95 -14.34
C SER A 111 10.64 0.72 -14.43
N ASN A 112 10.72 -0.19 -13.45
CA ASN A 112 9.93 -1.42 -13.42
C ASN A 112 8.45 -1.19 -13.01
N ILE A 113 8.10 -0.04 -12.44
CA ILE A 113 6.73 0.26 -11.96
C ILE A 113 5.70 0.17 -13.07
N ARG A 114 6.05 0.59 -14.29
CA ARG A 114 5.17 0.44 -15.44
C ARG A 114 4.71 -1.00 -15.63
N LEU A 115 5.65 -1.95 -15.58
CA LEU A 115 5.37 -3.37 -15.76
C LEU A 115 4.56 -3.94 -14.58
N VAL A 116 4.83 -3.46 -13.36
CA VAL A 116 4.08 -3.82 -12.17
C VAL A 116 2.62 -3.41 -12.33
N VAL A 117 2.36 -2.13 -12.62
CA VAL A 117 0.99 -1.61 -12.73
C VAL A 117 0.27 -2.21 -13.95
N ASP A 118 0.95 -2.40 -15.08
CA ASP A 118 0.39 -3.13 -16.24
C ASP A 118 -0.10 -4.53 -15.84
N ARG A 119 0.68 -5.26 -15.04
CA ARG A 119 0.29 -6.58 -14.54
C ARG A 119 -0.90 -6.49 -13.59
N LEU A 120 -0.92 -5.51 -12.67
CA LEU A 120 -2.02 -5.34 -11.72
C LEU A 120 -3.33 -4.99 -12.46
N ILE A 121 -3.27 -4.12 -13.47
CA ILE A 121 -4.39 -3.84 -14.37
C ILE A 121 -4.85 -5.11 -15.07
N GLY A 122 -3.93 -5.94 -15.57
CA GLY A 122 -4.27 -7.24 -16.15
C GLY A 122 -5.01 -8.18 -15.18
N ILE A 123 -4.72 -8.11 -13.88
CA ILE A 123 -5.50 -8.84 -12.85
C ILE A 123 -6.92 -8.28 -12.76
N LEU A 124 -7.08 -6.95 -12.68
CA LEU A 124 -8.38 -6.28 -12.65
C LEU A 124 -9.22 -6.62 -13.90
N ASP A 125 -8.59 -6.68 -15.07
CA ASP A 125 -9.25 -7.02 -16.33
C ASP A 125 -9.66 -8.50 -16.39
N SER A 126 -8.95 -9.39 -15.70
CA SER A 126 -9.25 -10.83 -15.65
C SER A 126 -10.33 -11.21 -14.64
N ASP A 127 -10.62 -10.33 -13.68
CA ASP A 127 -11.47 -10.61 -12.53
C ASP A 127 -12.32 -9.38 -12.20
N GLU A 128 -13.46 -9.28 -12.88
CA GLU A 128 -14.36 -8.13 -12.78
C GLU A 128 -14.98 -7.94 -11.38
N ASP A 129 -14.92 -8.95 -10.51
CA ASP A 129 -15.40 -8.83 -9.13
C ASP A 129 -14.50 -7.92 -8.28
N ILE A 130 -13.25 -7.74 -8.69
CA ILE A 130 -12.29 -6.87 -7.99
C ILE A 130 -12.68 -5.41 -8.20
N ALA A 131 -13.08 -4.77 -7.11
CA ALA A 131 -13.53 -3.38 -7.09
C ALA A 131 -12.96 -2.58 -5.90
N GLY A 132 -12.06 -3.18 -5.11
CA GLY A 132 -11.30 -2.49 -4.08
C GLY A 132 -9.86 -2.97 -4.06
N VAL A 133 -8.98 -2.20 -3.44
CA VAL A 133 -7.57 -2.57 -3.25
C VAL A 133 -7.17 -2.38 -1.78
N ILE A 134 -6.35 -3.28 -1.26
CA ILE A 134 -5.76 -3.18 0.08
C ILE A 134 -4.26 -3.34 -0.08
N GLY A 135 -3.51 -2.35 0.39
CA GLY A 135 -2.06 -2.37 0.35
C GLY A 135 -1.46 -2.21 1.75
N TYR A 136 -0.33 -2.86 2.00
CA TYR A 136 0.48 -2.65 3.18
C TYR A 136 1.89 -2.20 2.79
N SER A 137 2.40 -1.12 3.38
CA SER A 137 3.75 -0.59 3.13
C SER A 137 3.99 -0.36 1.63
N GLU A 138 4.99 -0.98 0.99
CA GLU A 138 5.19 -0.96 -0.48
C GLU A 138 3.90 -1.33 -1.25
N GLY A 139 3.08 -2.24 -0.74
CA GLY A 139 1.81 -2.61 -1.37
C GLY A 139 0.79 -1.47 -1.38
N ALA A 140 0.82 -0.57 -0.39
CA ALA A 140 -0.05 0.63 -0.38
C ALA A 140 0.45 1.69 -1.38
N GLU A 141 1.77 1.84 -1.52
CA GLU A 141 2.38 2.65 -2.56
C GLU A 141 2.00 2.14 -3.97
N MET A 142 2.03 0.81 -4.18
CA MET A 142 1.58 0.19 -5.44
C MET A 142 0.07 0.31 -5.65
N ALA A 143 -0.74 0.23 -4.59
CA ALA A 143 -2.18 0.43 -4.67
C ALA A 143 -2.52 1.86 -5.13
N ALA A 144 -1.85 2.86 -4.55
CA ALA A 144 -1.99 4.26 -4.93
C ALA A 144 -1.53 4.50 -6.38
N SER A 145 -0.40 3.92 -6.78
CA SER A 145 0.13 4.01 -8.16
C SER A 145 -0.83 3.39 -9.17
N LEU A 146 -1.45 2.25 -8.82
CA LEU A 146 -2.46 1.58 -9.63
C LEU A 146 -3.71 2.45 -9.83
N ILE A 147 -4.20 3.12 -8.78
CA ILE A 147 -5.37 4.00 -8.86
C ILE A 147 -5.08 5.20 -9.77
N LEU A 148 -3.93 5.87 -9.58
CA LEU A 148 -3.53 6.99 -10.44
C LEU A 148 -3.41 6.55 -11.90
N GLU A 149 -2.88 5.36 -12.16
CA GLU A 149 -2.81 4.82 -13.51
C GLU A 149 -4.19 4.51 -14.11
N GLU A 150 -5.14 3.96 -13.34
CA GLU A 150 -6.53 3.79 -13.83
C GLU A 150 -7.14 5.14 -14.21
N GLN A 151 -6.95 6.18 -13.38
CA GLN A 151 -7.40 7.55 -13.67
C GLN A 151 -6.72 8.12 -14.94
N ARG A 152 -5.41 7.89 -15.11
CA ARG A 152 -4.67 8.33 -16.29
C ARG A 152 -5.16 7.64 -17.55
N ARG A 153 -5.31 6.31 -17.53
CA ARG A 153 -5.83 5.53 -18.67
C ARG A 153 -7.27 5.89 -19.00
N HIS A 154 -8.09 6.22 -18.02
CA HIS A 154 -9.42 6.77 -18.25
C HIS A 154 -9.35 8.08 -19.04
N LYS A 155 -8.54 9.05 -18.60
CA LYS A 155 -8.35 10.34 -19.29
C LYS A 155 -7.79 10.18 -20.71
N GLU A 156 -6.80 9.30 -20.90
CA GLU A 156 -6.08 9.16 -22.18
C GLU A 156 -6.75 8.25 -23.21
N SER A 157 -7.40 7.17 -22.75
CA SER A 157 -7.92 6.11 -23.63
C SER A 157 -9.39 5.77 -23.40
N GLY A 158 -10.04 6.37 -22.40
CA GLY A 158 -11.41 6.05 -22.02
C GLY A 158 -11.57 4.70 -21.33
N ARG A 159 -10.49 4.10 -20.80
CA ARG A 159 -10.59 2.86 -20.01
C ARG A 159 -11.28 3.18 -18.68
N GLU A 160 -12.44 2.58 -18.44
CA GLU A 160 -13.16 2.73 -17.17
C GLU A 160 -12.32 2.19 -15.98
N PRO A 161 -12.11 2.99 -14.93
CA PRO A 161 -11.49 2.52 -13.68
C PRO A 161 -12.31 1.41 -13.03
N ARG A 162 -11.63 0.40 -12.46
CA ARG A 162 -12.26 -0.75 -11.80
C ARG A 162 -12.33 -0.56 -10.29
N LEU A 163 -11.30 0.05 -9.70
CA LEU A 163 -11.21 0.26 -8.26
C LEU A 163 -12.15 1.38 -7.83
N LYS A 164 -12.96 1.08 -6.82
CA LYS A 164 -13.94 2.01 -6.24
C LYS A 164 -13.54 2.52 -4.86
N CYS A 165 -12.69 1.81 -4.14
CA CYS A 165 -12.15 2.26 -2.86
C CYS A 165 -10.80 1.58 -2.54
N ALA A 166 -10.07 2.14 -1.59
CA ALA A 166 -8.78 1.62 -1.16
C ALA A 166 -8.60 1.61 0.37
N VAL A 167 -7.90 0.60 0.89
CA VAL A 167 -7.38 0.58 2.25
C VAL A 167 -5.85 0.61 2.18
N LEU A 168 -5.24 1.67 2.69
CA LEU A 168 -3.82 1.97 2.54
C LEU A 168 -3.14 1.92 3.92
N MET A 169 -2.46 0.81 4.21
CA MET A 169 -1.89 0.55 5.54
C MET A 169 -0.40 0.88 5.57
N CYS A 170 0.00 1.82 6.43
CA CYS A 170 1.40 2.25 6.61
C CYS A 170 2.11 2.56 5.26
N GLY A 171 1.36 3.12 4.31
CA GLY A 171 1.82 3.32 2.93
C GLY A 171 2.72 4.52 2.74
N TRP A 172 3.43 4.52 1.63
CA TRP A 172 4.23 5.64 1.12
C TRP A 172 3.56 6.23 -0.13
N PRO A 173 3.90 7.47 -0.53
CA PRO A 173 3.32 8.11 -1.72
C PRO A 173 3.58 7.28 -2.98
N PRO A 174 2.69 7.34 -3.99
CA PRO A 174 2.76 6.51 -5.19
C PRO A 174 3.96 6.87 -6.07
N MET A 175 4.31 5.95 -6.97
CA MET A 175 5.27 6.19 -8.04
C MET A 175 4.53 6.36 -9.37
N ASP A 176 4.89 7.38 -10.14
CA ASP A 176 4.36 7.57 -11.49
C ASP A 176 4.91 6.48 -12.43
N PRO A 177 4.06 5.66 -13.06
CA PRO A 177 4.50 4.61 -13.99
C PRO A 177 5.21 5.11 -15.26
N VAL A 178 5.10 6.40 -15.59
CA VAL A 178 5.74 7.00 -16.77
C VAL A 178 7.15 7.48 -16.44
N THR A 179 7.32 8.25 -15.37
CA THR A 179 8.62 8.81 -14.97
C THR A 179 9.42 7.89 -14.04
N GLY A 180 8.74 6.98 -13.34
CA GLY A 180 9.33 6.15 -12.30
C GLY A 180 9.69 6.92 -11.02
N GLN A 181 9.19 8.14 -10.86
CA GLN A 181 9.46 9.00 -9.71
C GLN A 181 8.31 8.91 -8.69
N VAL A 182 8.63 9.15 -7.41
CA VAL A 182 7.62 9.31 -6.36
C VAL A 182 6.85 10.61 -6.57
N VAL A 183 5.53 10.54 -6.44
CA VAL A 183 4.60 11.66 -6.60
C VAL A 183 4.29 12.24 -5.23
N LEU A 184 4.32 13.58 -5.11
CA LEU A 184 3.97 14.31 -3.89
C LEU A 184 2.90 15.38 -4.18
N ALA A 185 2.04 15.63 -3.19
CA ALA A 185 0.88 16.51 -3.35
C ALA A 185 1.25 17.96 -3.71
N ASP A 186 2.40 18.46 -3.24
CA ASP A 186 2.83 19.83 -3.45
C ASP A 186 3.61 20.06 -4.77
N GLU A 187 3.94 19.01 -5.51
CA GLU A 187 4.64 19.09 -6.81
C GLU A 187 3.69 18.95 -8.01
N HIS A 188 2.60 18.20 -7.85
CA HIS A 188 1.73 17.81 -8.97
C HIS A 188 0.41 18.62 -9.08
N PHE A 189 0.33 19.80 -8.43
CA PHE A 189 -0.74 20.82 -8.55
C PHE A 189 -2.17 20.32 -8.87
N GLY A 190 -2.60 19.23 -8.23
CA GLY A 190 -3.97 18.71 -8.36
C GLY A 190 -4.30 17.88 -9.61
N GLU A 191 -3.34 17.59 -10.49
CA GLU A 191 -3.61 16.73 -11.67
C GLU A 191 -3.70 15.23 -11.31
N GLU A 192 -3.03 14.84 -10.21
CA GLU A 192 -2.84 13.46 -9.72
C GLU A 192 -3.45 13.23 -8.34
N ILE A 193 -4.65 13.77 -8.09
CA ILE A 193 -5.41 13.47 -6.85
C ILE A 193 -6.07 12.10 -6.98
N ILE A 194 -5.94 11.26 -5.96
CA ILE A 194 -6.70 10.01 -5.82
C ILE A 194 -8.14 10.36 -5.43
N ASN A 195 -9.09 10.12 -6.33
CA ASN A 195 -10.47 10.60 -6.22
C ASN A 195 -11.51 9.51 -5.87
N ILE A 196 -11.04 8.36 -5.41
CA ILE A 196 -11.89 7.30 -4.85
C ILE A 196 -11.81 7.33 -3.33
N PRO A 197 -12.85 6.88 -2.60
CA PRO A 197 -12.78 6.76 -1.15
C PRO A 197 -11.60 5.92 -0.68
N THR A 198 -10.88 6.42 0.32
CA THR A 198 -9.70 5.76 0.88
C THR A 198 -9.78 5.68 2.40
N CYS A 199 -9.26 4.60 2.97
CA CYS A 199 -9.06 4.43 4.40
C CYS A 199 -7.57 4.23 4.66
N HIS A 200 -6.93 5.24 5.25
CA HIS A 200 -5.52 5.21 5.61
C HIS A 200 -5.38 4.66 7.03
N VAL A 201 -4.70 3.52 7.16
CA VAL A 201 -4.45 2.88 8.44
C VAL A 201 -3.02 3.19 8.86
N ILE A 202 -2.87 3.99 9.91
CA ILE A 202 -1.58 4.47 10.39
C ILE A 202 -1.37 4.09 11.86
N GLY A 203 -0.11 4.11 12.29
CA GLY A 203 0.25 4.04 13.69
C GLY A 203 0.97 5.30 14.12
N ALA A 204 0.50 5.98 15.17
CA ALA A 204 1.18 7.18 15.70
C ALA A 204 2.64 6.95 16.14
N ALA A 205 3.05 5.71 16.40
CA ALA A 205 4.43 5.34 16.73
C ALA A 205 5.21 4.78 15.51
N ASP A 206 4.64 4.83 14.30
CA ASP A 206 5.32 4.46 13.08
C ASP A 206 6.46 5.46 12.79
N PRO A 207 7.72 5.02 12.67
CA PRO A 207 8.83 5.91 12.29
C PRO A 207 8.61 6.57 10.91
N PHE A 208 7.79 5.98 10.04
CA PHE A 208 7.48 6.46 8.70
C PHE A 208 6.12 7.15 8.59
N LEU A 209 5.54 7.60 9.72
CA LEU A 209 4.23 8.27 9.74
C LEU A 209 4.11 9.38 8.70
N ASP A 210 5.15 10.20 8.53
CA ASP A 210 5.18 11.29 7.54
C ASP A 210 5.01 10.77 6.10
N ALA A 211 5.49 9.57 5.77
CA ALA A 211 5.26 8.98 4.45
C ALA A 211 3.78 8.62 4.24
N SER A 212 3.12 8.08 5.27
CA SER A 212 1.69 7.79 5.22
C SER A 212 0.84 9.06 5.18
N MET A 213 1.26 10.12 5.85
CA MET A 213 0.60 11.42 5.77
C MET A 213 0.81 12.09 4.41
N ALA A 214 1.99 11.96 3.80
CA ALA A 214 2.22 12.46 2.43
C ALA A 214 1.35 11.72 1.41
N LEU A 215 1.14 10.41 1.59
CA LEU A 215 0.19 9.64 0.79
C LEU A 215 -1.26 10.09 1.05
N TYR A 216 -1.64 10.34 2.31
CA TYR A 216 -2.97 10.86 2.66
C TYR A 216 -3.26 12.21 1.99
N ASN A 217 -2.26 13.10 1.92
CA ASN A 217 -2.39 14.40 1.29
C ASN A 217 -2.58 14.35 -0.25
N LEU A 218 -2.38 13.19 -0.89
CA LEU A 218 -2.67 12.96 -2.30
C LEU A 218 -4.11 12.47 -2.56
N CYS A 219 -4.88 12.18 -1.51
CA CYS A 219 -6.25 11.70 -1.63
C CYS A 219 -7.26 12.85 -1.48
N ASP A 220 -8.44 12.69 -2.08
CA ASP A 220 -9.55 13.63 -1.92
C ASP A 220 -9.95 13.75 -0.44
N PRO A 221 -9.79 14.92 0.19
CA PRO A 221 -10.04 15.10 1.62
C PRO A 221 -11.51 14.90 2.02
N ASP A 222 -12.45 14.97 1.08
CA ASP A 222 -13.87 14.72 1.35
C ASP A 222 -14.20 13.22 1.45
N SER A 223 -13.29 12.34 1.01
CA SER A 223 -13.49 10.88 0.99
C SER A 223 -12.33 10.06 1.54
N ALA A 224 -11.29 10.72 2.06
CA ALA A 224 -10.14 10.09 2.70
C ALA A 224 -10.29 10.04 4.23
N GLU A 225 -10.49 8.84 4.76
CA GLU A 225 -10.56 8.55 6.18
C GLU A 225 -9.18 8.18 6.74
N LEU A 226 -8.88 8.64 7.96
CA LEU A 226 -7.63 8.34 8.66
C LEU A 226 -7.94 7.54 9.95
N PHE A 227 -7.46 6.30 10.01
CA PHE A 227 -7.58 5.42 11.17
C PHE A 227 -6.22 5.22 11.84
N ASP A 228 -6.05 5.81 13.03
CA ASP A 228 -4.84 5.64 13.84
C ASP A 228 -5.01 4.54 14.90
N HIS A 229 -4.21 3.48 14.81
CA HIS A 229 -4.19 2.41 15.80
C HIS A 229 -3.15 2.59 16.92
N GLY A 230 -2.39 3.69 16.90
CA GLY A 230 -1.40 4.08 17.92
C GLY A 230 -0.13 3.22 17.98
N GLY A 231 0.01 2.23 17.10
CA GLY A 231 1.17 1.32 17.06
C GLY A 231 2.30 1.82 16.18
N GLY A 232 3.27 0.94 15.91
CA GLY A 232 4.35 1.19 14.94
C GLY A 232 3.97 0.85 13.50
N HIS A 233 4.97 0.57 12.67
CA HIS A 233 4.80 0.10 11.29
C HIS A 233 4.31 -1.36 11.23
N VAL A 234 3.03 -1.58 11.57
CA VAL A 234 2.41 -2.91 11.69
C VAL A 234 0.93 -2.87 11.33
N ILE A 235 0.38 -4.02 10.92
CA ILE A 235 -1.07 -4.19 10.77
C ILE A 235 -1.68 -4.40 12.17
N PRO A 236 -2.77 -3.68 12.55
CA PRO A 236 -3.40 -3.84 13.86
C PRO A 236 -4.00 -5.25 14.03
N ARG A 237 -3.83 -5.83 15.23
CA ARG A 237 -4.27 -7.21 15.54
C ARG A 237 -5.17 -7.35 16.76
N THR A 238 -5.21 -6.35 17.63
CA THR A 238 -6.03 -6.45 18.85
C THR A 238 -7.49 -6.41 18.45
N LYS A 239 -8.29 -7.35 18.97
CA LYS A 239 -9.69 -7.54 18.56
C LYS A 239 -10.48 -6.23 18.50
N LYS A 240 -10.38 -5.40 19.54
CA LYS A 240 -11.07 -4.11 19.59
C LYS A 240 -10.70 -3.21 18.41
N THR A 241 -9.40 -2.99 18.20
CA THR A 241 -8.90 -2.14 17.11
C THR A 241 -9.28 -2.68 15.74
N VAL A 242 -9.23 -4.01 15.58
CA VAL A 242 -9.63 -4.68 14.35
C VAL A 242 -11.13 -4.51 14.09
N ASP A 243 -11.98 -4.71 15.09
CA ASP A 243 -13.43 -4.51 14.98
C ASP A 243 -13.75 -3.05 14.61
N ASP A 244 -13.08 -2.09 15.26
CA ASP A 244 -13.24 -0.65 15.01
C ASP A 244 -12.80 -0.30 13.56
N LEU A 245 -11.63 -0.75 13.12
CA LEU A 245 -11.13 -0.57 11.74
C LEU A 245 -12.06 -1.21 10.70
N THR A 246 -12.52 -2.44 10.97
CA THR A 246 -13.45 -3.13 10.07
C THR A 246 -14.77 -2.35 9.93
N GLY A 247 -15.24 -1.68 10.99
CA GLY A 247 -16.39 -0.78 10.92
C GLY A 247 -16.19 0.32 9.88
N VAL A 248 -15.07 1.04 9.96
CA VAL A 248 -14.71 2.11 9.00
C VAL A 248 -14.66 1.58 7.57
N VAL A 249 -14.01 0.43 7.34
CA VAL A 249 -13.90 -0.16 6.00
C VAL A 249 -15.26 -0.61 5.46
N ARG A 250 -16.17 -1.11 6.31
CA ARG A 250 -17.53 -1.46 5.90
C ARG A 250 -18.34 -0.24 5.49
N ASP A 251 -18.26 0.84 6.26
CA ASP A 251 -18.95 2.09 5.92
C ASP A 251 -18.44 2.65 4.58
N MET A 252 -17.13 2.58 4.33
CA MET A 252 -16.55 2.92 3.03
C MET A 252 -17.06 2.01 1.90
N ILE A 253 -17.13 0.69 2.10
CA ILE A 253 -17.70 -0.25 1.11
C ILE A 253 -19.16 0.13 0.76
N LEU A 254 -19.96 0.47 1.76
CA LEU A 254 -21.36 0.87 1.57
C LEU A 254 -21.50 2.18 0.80
N SER A 255 -20.54 3.11 0.94
CA SER A 255 -20.56 4.40 0.25
C SER A 255 -20.34 4.31 -1.27
N VAL A 256 -19.75 3.21 -1.75
CA VAL A 256 -19.41 2.99 -3.18
C VAL A 256 -20.18 1.82 -3.82
N GLY A 257 -21.04 1.18 -3.03
CA GLY A 257 -21.84 -0.01 -3.37
C GLY A 257 -23.02 0.27 -4.28
#